data_AF-A0A968YTP6-F1
#
_entry.id   AF-A0A968YTP6-F1
#
_cell.length_a   1.000
_cell.length_b   1.000
_cell.length_c   1.000
_cell.angle_alpha   90.00
_cell.angle_beta   90.00
_cell.angle_gamma   90.00
#
_symmetry.space_group_name_H-M   'P 1'
#
loop_
_entity.id
_entity.type
_entity.pdbx_description
1 polymer ?
#
loop_
_entity_poly.entity_id
_entity_poly.type
_entity_poly.pdbx_seq_one_letter_code
_entity_poly.pdbx_strand_id
1 'polypeptide(L)' 'MANPNPKTKQLELGRGKRRKLNNKTVAMRMSDNTREKLEEIALQYGCFYDEKPWIAGLLAKIGEGELLIVPAPPTPHVSR' A
#
# COMPACT_ATOMS: atom_id res chain seq x y z
N MET A 1 37.95 -17.08 -0.10
CA MET A 1 38.42 -16.88 1.29
C MET A 1 37.33 -16.17 2.08
N ALA A 2 36.88 -16.76 3.20
CA ALA A 2 35.89 -16.14 4.09
C ALA A 2 36.52 -14.94 4.82
N ASN A 3 35.76 -13.86 5.02
CA ASN A 3 36.23 -12.65 5.69
C ASN A 3 36.56 -12.96 7.17
N PRO A 4 37.81 -12.75 7.63
CA PRO A 4 38.25 -13.14 8.98
C PRO A 4 37.67 -12.27 10.10
N ASN A 5 36.99 -11.15 9.79
CA ASN A 5 36.37 -10.29 10.81
C ASN A 5 34.91 -9.97 10.48
N PRO A 6 33.98 -10.93 10.65
CA PRO A 6 32.56 -10.66 10.50
C PRO A 6 32.13 -9.70 11.62
N LYS A 7 31.55 -8.54 11.25
CA LYS A 7 31.01 -7.54 12.20
C LYS A 7 29.75 -8.05 12.90
N THR A 8 29.86 -9.12 13.67
CA THR A 8 28.77 -9.85 14.35
C THR A 8 28.03 -8.98 15.37
N LYS A 9 28.73 -8.07 16.05
CA LYS A 9 28.11 -7.13 17.01
C LYS A 9 27.03 -6.22 16.41
N GLN A 10 27.10 -5.92 15.11
CA GLN A 10 26.05 -5.12 14.44
C GLN A 10 24.81 -5.95 14.08
N LEU A 11 24.93 -7.28 13.95
CA LEU A 11 23.81 -8.20 13.73
C LEU A 11 23.01 -8.43 15.03
N GLU A 12 23.70 -8.44 16.18
CA GLU A 12 23.08 -8.57 17.51
C GLU A 12 22.20 -7.37 17.88
N LEU A 13 22.54 -6.17 17.39
CA LEU A 13 21.77 -4.92 17.58
C LEU A 13 20.44 -4.88 16.81
N GLY A 14 20.01 -5.99 16.20
CA GLY A 14 18.71 -6.09 15.54
C GLY A 14 18.63 -5.34 14.20
N ARG A 15 19.76 -4.90 13.63
CA ARG A 15 19.83 -4.35 12.27
C ARG A 15 19.38 -5.43 11.28
N GLY A 16 18.15 -5.29 10.77
CA GLY A 16 17.51 -6.24 9.86
C GLY A 16 16.19 -6.83 10.37
N LYS A 17 15.85 -6.66 11.65
CA LYS A 17 14.51 -7.03 12.16
C LYS A 17 13.51 -5.95 11.71
N ARG A 18 12.99 -6.08 10.47
CA ARG A 18 11.75 -5.41 10.09
C ARG A 18 10.71 -5.75 11.16
N ARG A 19 10.02 -4.74 11.72
CA ARG A 19 8.90 -4.96 12.64
C ARG A 19 7.98 -5.99 12.00
N LYS A 20 7.81 -7.15 12.64
CA LYS A 20 6.80 -8.12 12.21
C LYS A 20 5.45 -7.47 12.48
N LEU A 21 4.87 -6.86 11.45
CA LEU A 21 3.45 -6.57 11.46
C LEU A 21 2.74 -7.93 11.46
N ASN A 22 1.90 -8.18 12.46
CA ASN A 22 1.04 -9.37 12.50
C ASN A 22 -0.18 -9.14 11.59
N ASN A 23 0.05 -8.81 10.32
CA ASN A 23 -0.98 -8.58 9.34
C ASN A 23 -1.27 -9.86 8.54
N LYS A 24 -2.55 -10.14 8.30
CA LYS A 24 -2.97 -11.14 7.31
C LYS A 24 -2.84 -10.52 5.93
N THR A 25 -1.85 -10.96 5.17
CA THR A 25 -1.67 -10.49 3.79
C THR A 25 -2.66 -11.19 2.88
N VAL A 26 -3.49 -10.42 2.18
CA VAL A 26 -4.37 -10.92 1.12
C VAL A 26 -3.76 -10.48 -0.22
N ALA A 27 -3.49 -11.44 -1.10
CA ALA A 27 -3.04 -11.14 -2.45
C ALA A 27 -4.26 -10.89 -3.35
N MET A 28 -4.34 -9.70 -3.94
CA MET A 28 -5.39 -9.33 -4.89
C MET A 28 -4.80 -9.26 -6.29
N ARG A 29 -5.38 -10.02 -7.23
CA ARG A 29 -5.07 -9.87 -8.65
C ARG A 29 -5.93 -8.75 -9.22
N MET A 30 -5.30 -7.79 -9.88
CA MET A 30 -5.96 -6.67 -10.54
C MET A 30 -5.16 -6.29 -11.79
N SER A 31 -5.83 -5.66 -12.75
CA SER A 31 -5.16 -5.08 -13.92
C SER A 31 -4.29 -3.90 -13.52
N ASP A 32 -3.27 -3.59 -14.32
CA ASP A 32 -2.38 -2.46 -14.03
C ASP A 32 -3.14 -1.12 -14.04
N ASN A 33 -4.05 -0.91 -15.00
CA ASN A 33 -4.93 0.26 -15.02
C ASN A 33 -5.80 0.40 -13.75
N THR A 34 -6.32 -0.71 -13.22
CA THR A 34 -7.07 -0.69 -11.95
C THR A 34 -6.16 -0.30 -10.78
N ARG A 35 -4.93 -0.84 -10.75
CA ARG A 35 -3.96 -0.52 -9.71
C ARG A 35 -3.59 0.96 -9.73
N GLU A 36 -3.24 1.49 -10.90
CA GLU A 36 -2.85 2.88 -11.08
C GLU A 36 -3.96 3.83 -10.61
N LYS A 37 -5.22 3.59 -10.98
CA LYS A 37 -6.35 4.40 -10.51
C LYS A 37 -6.51 4.36 -8.99
N LEU A 38 -6.33 3.20 -8.36
CA LEU A 38 -6.42 3.10 -6.90
C LEU A 38 -5.25 3.81 -6.21
N GLU A 39 -4.07 3.81 -6.81
CA GLU A 39 -2.89 4.55 -6.31
C GLU A 39 -3.08 6.06 -6.46
N GLU A 40 -3.66 6.53 -7.57
CA GLU A 40 -4.04 7.94 -7.75
C GLU A 40 -5.07 8.39 -6.70
N ILE A 41 -6.09 7.57 -6.43
CA ILE A 41 -7.06 7.86 -5.38
C ILE A 41 -6.38 7.86 -4.01
N ALA A 42 -5.52 6.88 -3.72
CA ALA A 42 -4.76 6.83 -2.47
C ALA A 42 -3.92 8.11 -2.28
N LEU A 43 -3.28 8.62 -3.34
CA LEU A 43 -2.54 9.88 -3.34
C LEU A 43 -3.45 11.07 -2.97
N GLN A 44 -4.63 11.17 -3.60
CA GLN A 44 -5.59 12.26 -3.35
C GLN A 44 -6.06 12.29 -1.88
N TYR A 45 -6.25 11.13 -1.26
CA TYR A 45 -6.71 11.00 0.12
C TYR A 45 -5.58 10.86 1.15
N GLY A 46 -4.34 11.16 0.75
CA GLY A 46 -3.17 11.18 1.63
C GLY A 46 -2.80 9.82 2.22
N CYS A 47 -3.09 8.73 1.50
CA CYS A 47 -2.82 7.37 1.94
C CYS A 47 -1.44 6.93 1.46
N PHE A 48 -0.44 7.06 2.34
CA PHE A 48 0.95 6.76 2.02
C PHE A 48 1.54 5.66 2.92
N TYR A 49 2.46 4.89 2.35
CA TYR A 49 3.37 4.03 3.07
C TYR A 49 4.77 4.20 2.49
N ASP A 50 5.71 4.68 3.31
CA ASP A 50 7.09 4.95 2.87
C ASP A 50 7.15 5.88 1.64
N GLU A 51 6.44 7.03 1.74
CA GLU A 51 6.32 8.06 0.70
C GLU A 51 5.65 7.62 -0.62
N LYS A 52 5.16 6.37 -0.70
CA LYS A 52 4.45 5.85 -1.87
C LYS A 52 2.96 5.73 -1.62
N PRO A 53 2.10 6.00 -2.62
CA PRO A 53 0.68 5.74 -2.51
C PRO A 53 0.43 4.28 -2.11
N TRP A 54 -0.47 4.07 -1.15
CA TRP A 54 -0.68 2.75 -0.55
C TRP A 54 -2.16 2.36 -0.53
N ILE A 55 -2.53 1.45 -1.42
CA ILE A 55 -3.91 0.98 -1.60
C ILE A 55 -4.50 0.39 -0.31
N ALA A 56 -3.72 -0.34 0.49
CA ALA A 56 -4.27 -0.91 1.72
C ALA A 56 -4.59 0.17 2.77
N GLY A 57 -3.88 1.31 2.76
CA GLY A 57 -4.24 2.47 3.59
C GLY A 57 -5.56 3.09 3.14
N LEU A 58 -5.79 3.20 1.82
CA LEU A 58 -7.08 3.63 1.26
C LEU A 58 -8.22 2.69 1.70
N LEU A 59 -8.01 1.37 1.60
CA LEU A 59 -9.01 0.38 2.02
C LEU A 59 -9.27 0.41 3.53
N ALA A 60 -8.25 0.68 4.35
CA ALA A 60 -8.39 0.84 5.79
C ALA A 60 -9.31 2.02 6.13
N LYS A 61 -9.08 3.20 5.53
CA LYS A 61 -9.94 4.37 5.72
C LYS A 61 -11.39 4.13 5.34
N ILE A 62 -11.63 3.32 4.30
CA ILE A 62 -12.99 2.91 3.91
C ILE A 62 -13.59 1.99 4.98
N GLY A 63 -12.84 1.00 5.47
CA GLY A 63 -13.29 0.08 6.51
C GLY A 63 -13.51 0.75 7.87
N GLU A 64 -12.79 1.83 8.16
CA GLU A 64 -12.92 2.64 9.37
C GLU A 64 -14.04 3.69 9.28
N GLY A 65 -14.64 3.87 8.10
CA GLY A 65 -15.71 4.84 7.87
C GLY A 65 -15.23 6.28 7.67
N GLU A 66 -13.92 6.51 7.53
CA GLU A 66 -13.36 7.82 7.19
C GLU A 66 -13.63 8.19 5.73
N LEU A 67 -13.78 7.19 4.86
CA LEU A 67 -14.12 7.36 3.44
C LEU A 67 -15.36 6.53 3.08
N LEU A 68 -16.24 7.13 2.29
CA LEU A 68 -17.45 6.47 1.79
C LEU A 68 -17.32 6.23 0.27
N ILE A 69 -17.63 5.01 -0.17
CA ILE A 69 -17.75 4.70 -1.59
C ILE A 69 -19.16 5.09 -2.04
N VAL A 70 -19.25 5.98 -3.02
CA VAL A 70 -20.50 6.33 -3.70
C VAL A 70 -20.47 5.85 -5.15
N PRO A 71 -21.61 5.37 -5.69
CA PRO A 71 -21.72 5.11 -7.11
C PRO A 71 -21.51 6.40 -7.89
N ALA A 72 -20.67 6.35 -8.93
CA ALA A 72 -20.51 7.46 -9.84
C ALA A 72 -21.84 7.76 -10.54
N PRO A 73 -22.16 9.04 -10.83
CA PRO A 73 -23.31 9.36 -11.65
C PRO A 73 -23.17 8.68 -13.02
N PRO A 74 -24.28 8.28 -13.66
CA PRO A 74 -24.24 7.70 -15.00
C PRO A 74 -23.55 8.68 -15.94
N THR A 75 -22.59 8.19 -16.72
CA THR A 75 -21.93 8.99 -17.74
C THR A 75 -22.99 9.42 -18.76
N PRO A 76 -23.15 10.72 -19.06
CA PRO A 76 -24.09 11.15 -20.08
C PRO A 76 -23.74 10.46 -21.40
N HIS A 77 -24.70 9.74 -21.97
CA HIS A 77 -24.59 9.23 -23.33
C HIS A 77 -24.43 10.44 -24.24
N VAL A 78 -23.21 10.68 -24.73
CA VAL A 78 -22.98 11.66 -25.79
C VAL A 78 -23.51 11.02 -27.08
N SER A 79 -24.78 11.25 -27.37
CA SER A 79 -25.36 11.00 -28.68
C SER A 79 -24.61 11.89 -29.68
N ARG A 80 -23.75 11.28 -30.49
CA ARG A 80 -23.21 11.92 -31.70
C ARG A 80 -24.22 11.82 -32.82
#